data_AF-A0A438XNC3-F1
#
_entry.id   AF-A0A438XNC3-F1
#
_cell.length_a   1.000
_cell.length_b   1.000
_cell.length_c   1.000
_cell.angle_alpha   90.00
_cell.angle_beta   90.00
_cell.angle_gamma   90.00
#
_symmetry.space_group_name_H-M   'P 1'
#
loop_
_entity.id
_entity.type
_entity.pdbx_description
1 polymer ?
#
loop_
_entity_poly.entity_id
_entity_poly.type
_entity_poly.pdbx_seq_one_letter_code
_entity_poly.pdbx_strand_id
1 'polypeptide(L)'
;RALGNRIQVVINNQLAPLIGKVCMDQCFVKLNNIQAKEGDEVILFGDKSAKANDASEIATLLNTIAYETISTLSKRLERVYI
;
A
#
# COMPACT_ATOMS: atom_id res chain seq x y z
N ARG A 1 -1.08 1.46 11.27
CA ARG A 1 -0.44 2.71 11.74
C ARG A 1 1.09 2.72 11.60
N ALA A 2 1.80 1.65 12.01
CA ALA A 2 3.26 1.58 11.98
C ALA A 2 3.91 1.71 10.58
N LEU A 3 3.14 1.59 9.49
CA LEU A 3 3.61 1.73 8.11
C LEU A 3 3.80 3.18 7.64
N GLY A 4 3.44 4.17 8.46
CA GLY A 4 3.63 5.59 8.12
C GLY A 4 5.08 5.89 7.75
N ASN A 5 5.32 6.50 6.59
CA ASN A 5 6.64 6.81 6.02
C ASN A 5 7.56 5.59 5.73
N ARG A 6 7.06 4.35 5.78
CA ARG A 6 7.90 3.14 5.61
C ARG A 6 7.58 2.35 4.34
N ILE A 7 6.47 2.66 3.69
CA ILE A 7 6.01 1.96 2.48
C ILE A 7 5.82 2.93 1.32
N GLN A 8 5.73 2.33 0.14
CA GLN A 8 5.49 2.99 -1.13
C GLN A 8 4.28 2.33 -1.81
N VAL A 9 3.52 3.09 -2.56
CA VAL A 9 2.39 2.60 -3.34
C VAL A 9 2.68 2.80 -4.81
N VAL A 10 2.00 2.05 -5.68
CA VAL A 10 2.14 2.22 -7.13
C VAL A 10 0.94 2.99 -7.64
N ILE A 11 1.22 4.04 -8.41
CA ILE A 11 0.23 4.89 -9.06
C ILE A 11 0.72 5.09 -10.50
N ASN A 12 -0.09 4.75 -11.50
CA ASN A 12 0.27 4.86 -12.91
C ASN A 12 1.65 4.24 -13.23
N ASN A 13 1.90 3.02 -12.72
CA ASN A 13 3.15 2.25 -12.83
C ASN A 13 4.40 2.93 -12.23
N GLN A 14 4.23 3.93 -11.35
CA GLN A 14 5.32 4.62 -10.68
C GLN A 14 5.20 4.51 -9.15
N LEU A 15 6.34 4.41 -8.46
CA LEU A 15 6.39 4.32 -7.00
C LEU A 15 6.23 5.69 -6.35
N ALA A 16 5.22 5.82 -5.49
CA ALA A 16 4.92 7.00 -4.70
C ALA A 16 5.10 6.69 -3.20
N PRO A 17 5.98 7.40 -2.48
CA PRO A 17 6.16 7.16 -1.05
C PRO A 17 4.95 7.64 -0.24
N LEU A 18 4.54 6.83 0.74
CA LEU A 18 3.54 7.22 1.72
C LEU A 18 4.15 8.26 2.67
N ILE A 19 3.46 9.38 2.85
CA ILE A 19 3.89 10.50 3.69
C ILE A 19 2.93 10.74 4.85
N GLY A 20 3.50 11.12 5.99
CA GLY A 20 2.76 11.39 7.21
C GLY A 20 2.34 10.14 7.96
N LYS A 21 1.36 10.31 8.84
CA LYS A 21 0.81 9.21 9.66
C LYS A 21 -0.36 8.57 8.93
N VAL A 22 -0.44 7.24 8.97
CA VAL A 22 -1.63 6.51 8.52
C VAL A 22 -2.76 6.75 9.52
N CYS A 23 -3.86 7.32 9.05
CA CYS A 23 -5.08 7.53 9.83
C CYS A 23 -5.90 6.24 9.90
N MET A 24 -7.12 6.31 10.45
CA MET A 24 -8.00 5.13 10.55
C MET A 24 -8.48 4.68 9.16
N ASP A 25 -8.80 5.65 8.29
CA ASP A 25 -9.43 5.40 6.99
C ASP A 25 -8.69 6.02 5.81
N GLN A 26 -7.64 6.80 6.06
CA GLN A 26 -6.94 7.57 5.03
C GLN A 26 -5.42 7.56 5.23
N CYS A 27 -4.70 7.67 4.13
CA CYS A 27 -3.26 7.90 4.11
C CYS A 27 -2.91 8.85 2.98
N PHE A 28 -1.77 9.51 3.08
CA PHE A 28 -1.31 10.50 2.10
C PHE A 28 -0.06 9.98 1.41
N VAL A 29 0.06 10.27 0.12
CA VAL A 29 1.16 9.81 -0.72
C VAL A 29 1.73 11.00 -1.48
N LYS A 30 3.05 11.01 -1.66
CA LYS A 30 3.71 12.10 -2.38
C LYS A 30 3.82 11.74 -3.85
N LEU A 31 3.07 12.45 -4.70
CA LEU A 31 3.04 12.17 -6.13
C LEU A 31 4.32 12.60 -6.88
N ASN A 32 5.08 13.58 -6.37
CA ASN A 32 6.25 14.15 -7.06
C ASN A 32 5.97 14.45 -8.56
N ASN A 33 6.42 13.59 -9.48
CA ASN A 33 6.27 13.73 -10.94
C ASN A 33 5.23 12.80 -11.55
N ILE A 34 4.47 12.07 -10.73
CA ILE A 34 3.42 11.17 -11.17
C ILE A 34 2.19 12.02 -11.51
N GLN A 35 1.77 11.99 -12.77
CA GLN A 35 0.47 12.54 -13.15
C GLN A 35 -0.59 11.57 -12.63
N ALA A 36 -1.47 12.05 -11.74
CA ALA A 36 -2.57 11.27 -11.21
C ALA A 36 -3.84 12.13 -11.17
N LYS A 37 -4.98 11.49 -11.33
CA LYS A 37 -6.31 12.11 -11.25
C LYS A 37 -7.17 11.38 -10.22
N GLU A 38 -8.24 12.04 -9.80
CA GLU A 38 -9.25 11.40 -8.95
C GLU A 38 -9.86 10.20 -9.68
N GLY A 39 -9.92 9.06 -9.00
CA GLY A 39 -10.39 7.79 -9.56
C GLY A 39 -9.30 6.90 -10.16
N ASP A 40 -8.05 7.37 -10.26
CA ASP A 40 -6.94 6.52 -10.68
C ASP A 40 -6.71 5.38 -9.68
N GLU A 41 -6.38 4.20 -10.22
CA GLU A 41 -6.07 3.03 -9.42
C GLU A 41 -4.75 3.20 -8.67
N VAL A 42 -4.74 2.82 -7.40
CA VAL A 42 -3.56 2.84 -6.53
C VAL A 42 -3.35 1.45 -5.96
N ILE A 43 -2.18 0.87 -6.22
CA ILE A 43 -1.84 -0.46 -5.73
C ILE A 43 -1.01 -0.32 -4.45
N LEU A 44 -1.57 -0.81 -3.34
CA LEU A 44 -0.94 -0.76 -2.01
C LEU A 44 0.13 -1.83 -1.81
N PHE A 45 -0.15 -3.06 -2.27
CA PHE A 45 0.75 -4.21 -2.20
C PHE A 45 0.35 -5.25 -3.24
N GLY A 46 1.32 -6.02 -3.76
CA GLY A 46 1.07 -7.15 -4.66
C GLY A 46 1.24 -6.88 -6.16
N ASP A 47 1.66 -5.68 -6.58
CA ASP A 47 2.09 -5.46 -7.97
C ASP A 47 3.56 -5.89 -8.17
N LYS A 48 3.71 -7.09 -8.75
CA LYS A 48 5.02 -7.65 -9.12
C LYS A 48 5.72 -6.86 -10.22
N SER A 49 4.98 -6.13 -11.05
CA SER A 49 5.53 -5.44 -12.23
C SER A 49 6.23 -4.14 -11.84
N ALA A 50 5.74 -3.45 -10.81
CA ALA A 50 6.25 -2.16 -10.35
C ALA A 50 7.11 -2.24 -9.07
N LYS A 51 7.50 -3.45 -8.63
CA LYS A 51 8.21 -3.69 -7.36
C LYS A 51 7.44 -3.09 -6.15
N ALA A 52 6.12 -3.20 -6.16
CA ALA A 52 5.31 -2.77 -5.03
C ALA A 52 5.57 -3.70 -3.84
N ASN A 53 5.48 -3.13 -2.63
CA ASN A 53 5.70 -3.86 -1.39
C ASN A 53 4.92 -5.18 -1.38
N ASP A 54 5.61 -6.31 -1.37
CA ASP A 54 4.96 -7.60 -1.21
C ASP A 54 4.46 -7.76 0.24
N ALA A 55 3.46 -8.63 0.45
CA ALA A 55 2.95 -8.90 1.79
C ALA A 55 4.05 -9.35 2.78
N SER A 56 5.09 -10.04 2.28
CA SER A 56 6.28 -10.45 3.02
C SER A 56 7.20 -9.28 3.38
N GLU A 57 7.35 -8.30 2.49
CA GLU A 57 8.16 -7.10 2.76
C GLU A 57 7.48 -6.23 3.81
N ILE A 58 6.15 -6.07 3.70
CA ILE A 58 5.34 -5.38 4.72
C ILE A 58 5.46 -6.09 6.06
N ALA A 59 5.41 -7.42 6.08
CA ALA A 59 5.57 -8.19 7.31
C ALA A 59 6.94 -7.97 7.94
N THR A 60 8.00 -7.94 7.13
CA THR A 60 9.37 -7.64 7.59
C THR A 60 9.46 -6.24 8.20
N LEU A 61 8.86 -5.23 7.58
CA LEU A 61 8.82 -3.85 8.11
C LEU A 61 8.04 -3.73 9.42
N LEU A 62 7.09 -4.64 9.65
CA LEU A 62 6.27 -4.72 10.86
C LEU A 62 6.83 -5.68 11.91
N ASN A 63 7.97 -6.33 11.65
CA ASN A 63 8.54 -7.40 12.47
C ASN A 63 7.53 -8.53 12.75
N THR A 64 6.83 -8.97 11.72
CA THR A 64 5.87 -10.08 11.77
C THR A 64 6.01 -11.01 10.55
N ILE A 65 5.09 -11.96 10.41
CA ILE A 65 4.97 -12.94 9.35
C ILE A 65 3.93 -12.52 8.31
N ALA A 66 4.11 -12.96 7.07
CA ALA A 66 3.22 -12.63 5.94
C ALA A 66 1.75 -13.05 6.17
N TYR A 67 1.50 -14.08 6.98
CA TYR A 67 0.14 -14.48 7.31
C TYR A 67 -0.59 -13.45 8.16
N GLU A 68 0.10 -12.73 9.04
CA GLU A 68 -0.52 -11.69 9.87
C GLU A 68 -0.90 -10.48 9.02
N THR A 69 -0.08 -10.11 8.03
CA THR A 69 -0.38 -8.97 7.15
C THR A 69 -1.63 -9.23 6.31
N ILE A 70 -1.81 -10.44 5.78
CA ILE A 70 -2.98 -10.81 4.99
C ILE A 70 -4.22 -10.99 5.87
N SER A 71 -4.10 -11.69 7.00
CA SER A 71 -5.25 -11.98 7.89
C SER A 71 -5.79 -10.75 8.62
N THR A 72 -4.98 -9.71 8.80
CA THR A 72 -5.39 -8.44 9.41
C THR A 72 -6.24 -7.56 8.48
N LEU A 73 -6.37 -7.93 7.19
CA LEU A 73 -7.21 -7.19 6.25
C LEU A 73 -8.67 -7.20 6.71
N SER A 74 -9.15 -6.01 7.10
CA SER A 74 -10.47 -5.84 7.72
C SER A 74 -11.60 -6.37 6.85
N LYS A 75 -12.65 -6.86 7.50
CA LYS A 75 -13.90 -7.29 6.84
C LYS A 75 -14.56 -6.17 6.02
N ARG A 76 -14.26 -4.90 6.29
CA ARG A 76 -14.78 -3.73 5.56
C ARG A 76 -14.31 -3.62 4.10
N LEU A 77 -13.23 -4.31 3.73
CA LEU A 77 -12.74 -4.30 2.36
C LEU A 77 -13.61 -5.21 1.49
N GLU A 78 -14.00 -4.74 0.33
CA GLU A 78 -14.64 -5.57 -0.69
C GLU A 78 -13.62 -6.56 -1.26
N ARG A 79 -14.00 -7.84 -1.41
CA ARG A 79 -13.16 -8.85 -2.06
C ARG A 79 -13.81 -9.23 -3.39
N VAL A 80 -13.06 -9.07 -4.47
CA VAL A 80 -13.46 -9.49 -5.82
C VAL A 80 -12.69 -10.77 -6.15
N TYR A 81 -13.40 -11.79 -6.64
CA TYR A 81 -12.83 -13.08 -7.05
C TYR A 81 -12.86 -13.16 -8.58
N ILE A 82 -11.73 -13.57 -9.16
CA ILE A 82 -11.54 -13.71 -10.62
C ILE A 82 -11.60 -15.20 -10.98
#